data_AF-A0A8E2E417-F1
#
_entry.id   AF-A0A8E2E417-F1
#
_cell.length_a   1.000
_cell.length_b   1.000
_cell.length_c   1.000
_cell.angle_alpha   90.00
_cell.angle_beta   90.00
_cell.angle_gamma   90.00
#
_symmetry.space_group_name_H-M   'P 1'
#
loop_
_entity.id
_entity.type
_entity.pdbx_description
1 polymer ?
#
loop_
_entity_poly.entity_id
_entity_poly.type
_entity_poly.pdbx_seq_one_letter_code
_entity_poly.pdbx_strand_id
1 'polypeptide(L)' 'IHPKFASNKYVPYDYADRAHRDLVVTKGKGFTKEKNKKKRGAYKGGYIDTVGVKGIKFDD' A
#
# COMPACT_ATOMS: atom_id res chain seq x y z
N ILE A 1 -1.02 -14.53 -21.27
CA ILE A 1 -0.69 -13.97 -19.94
C ILE A 1 -0.03 -12.60 -20.13
N HIS A 2 -0.64 -11.54 -19.63
CA HIS A 2 -0.16 -10.17 -19.81
C HIS A 2 1.22 -9.97 -19.12
N PRO A 3 2.24 -9.39 -19.80
CA PRO A 3 3.63 -9.36 -19.31
C PRO A 3 3.82 -8.67 -17.96
N LYS A 4 2.97 -7.68 -17.65
CA LYS A 4 2.93 -7.00 -16.34
C LYS A 4 2.69 -7.93 -15.15
N PHE A 5 2.03 -9.08 -15.35
CA PHE A 5 1.70 -10.06 -14.28
C PHE A 5 2.46 -11.37 -14.44
N ALA A 6 3.50 -11.41 -15.29
CA ALA A 6 4.31 -12.60 -15.50
C ALA A 6 5.19 -12.97 -14.29
N SER A 7 5.31 -12.09 -13.29
CA SER A 7 6.14 -12.32 -12.11
C SER A 7 5.45 -11.90 -10.81
N ASN A 8 5.70 -12.64 -9.73
CA ASN A 8 5.27 -12.30 -8.38
C ASN A 8 6.26 -11.34 -7.66
N LYS A 9 7.08 -10.61 -8.42
CA LYS A 9 8.09 -9.71 -7.85
C LYS A 9 7.40 -8.52 -7.17
N TYR A 10 7.79 -8.22 -5.93
CA TYR A 10 7.31 -7.06 -5.22
C TYR A 10 7.70 -5.76 -5.95
N VAL A 11 6.72 -4.88 -6.18
CA VAL A 11 6.92 -3.55 -6.75
C VAL A 11 6.70 -2.52 -5.64
N PRO A 12 7.76 -1.83 -5.19
CA PRO A 12 7.63 -0.79 -4.18
C PRO A 12 6.85 0.41 -4.75
N TYR A 13 5.97 0.97 -3.94
CA TYR A 13 5.38 2.29 -4.21
C TYR A 13 5.49 3.14 -2.96
N ASP A 14 5.63 4.44 -3.16
CA ASP A 14 6.05 5.41 -2.15
C ASP A 14 5.17 5.37 -0.87
N TYR A 15 3.87 5.08 -1.03
CA TYR A 15 2.96 4.93 0.10
C TYR A 15 3.11 3.58 0.83
N ALA A 16 3.38 2.47 0.14
CA ALA A 16 3.69 1.19 0.82
C ALA A 16 4.99 1.25 1.59
N ASP A 17 6.04 1.86 1.03
CA ASP A 17 7.34 1.95 1.70
C ASP A 17 7.26 2.81 2.97
N ARG A 18 6.52 3.94 2.90
CA ARG A 18 6.27 4.77 4.10
C ARG A 18 5.48 4.03 5.16
N ALA A 19 4.40 3.34 4.78
CA ALA A 19 3.61 2.55 5.73
C ALA A 19 4.43 1.40 6.36
N HIS A 20 5.29 0.74 5.58
CA HIS A 20 6.18 -0.30 6.08
C HIS A 20 7.18 0.25 7.10
N ARG A 21 7.88 1.35 6.78
CA ARG A 21 8.86 1.99 7.69
C ARG A 21 8.22 2.40 9.02
N ASP A 22 7.00 2.89 8.99
CA ASP A 22 6.26 3.30 10.19
C ASP A 22 5.82 2.11 11.06
N LEU A 23 5.41 1.00 10.44
CA LEU A 23 4.73 -0.07 11.15
C LEU A 23 5.63 -1.27 11.49
N VAL A 24 6.77 -1.43 10.81
CA VAL A 24 7.68 -2.58 10.97
C VAL A 24 8.22 -2.75 12.39
N VAL A 25 8.38 -1.65 13.12
CA VAL A 25 8.92 -1.65 14.49
C VAL A 25 7.92 -2.13 15.53
N THR A 26 6.62 -2.06 15.24
CA THR A 26 5.55 -2.44 16.18
C THR A 26 5.04 -3.85 15.92
N LYS A 27 4.83 -4.65 16.97
CA LYS A 27 4.35 -6.04 16.88
C LYS A 27 3.21 -6.29 17.86
N GLY A 28 2.40 -7.32 17.60
CA GLY A 28 1.33 -7.77 18.50
C GLY A 28 0.24 -6.71 18.75
N LYS A 29 -0.23 -6.60 19.99
CA LYS A 29 -1.29 -5.63 20.37
C LYS A 29 -0.89 -4.16 20.17
N GLY A 30 0.41 -3.86 20.15
CA GLY A 30 0.94 -2.53 19.86
C GLY A 30 0.74 -2.14 18.39
N PHE A 31 0.89 -3.09 17.47
CA PHE A 31 0.71 -2.88 16.03
C PHE A 31 -0.69 -2.36 15.69
N THR A 32 -1.73 -2.95 16.28
CA THR A 32 -3.12 -2.54 16.01
C THR A 32 -3.39 -1.11 16.49
N LYS A 33 -2.80 -0.72 17.64
CA LYS A 33 -2.91 0.65 18.17
C LYS A 33 -2.12 1.65 17.32
N GLU A 34 -0.88 1.32 16.94
CA GLU A 34 -0.02 2.17 16.09
C GLU A 34 -0.67 2.40 14.72
N LYS A 35 -1.17 1.33 14.10
CA LYS A 35 -1.92 1.37 12.83
C LYS A 35 -3.15 2.26 12.95
N ASN A 36 -3.94 2.10 14.01
CA ASN A 36 -5.16 2.90 14.22
C ASN A 36 -4.83 4.38 14.49
N LYS A 37 -3.74 4.68 15.21
CA LYS A 37 -3.27 6.05 15.45
C LYS A 37 -2.83 6.73 14.14
N LYS A 38 -2.04 6.04 13.31
CA LYS A 38 -1.63 6.51 11.98
C LYS A 38 -2.84 6.68 11.04
N LYS A 39 -3.85 5.79 11.11
CA LYS A 39 -5.13 5.95 10.40
C LYS A 39 -5.94 7.16 10.86
N ARG A 40 -6.03 7.42 12.17
CA ARG A 40 -6.95 8.44 12.75
C ARG A 40 -6.44 9.87 12.67
N GLY A 41 -5.12 10.10 12.68
CA GLY A 41 -4.56 11.46 12.82
C GLY A 41 -3.43 11.83 11.87
N ALA A 42 -2.91 10.89 11.06
CA ALA A 42 -1.79 11.16 10.14
C ALA A 42 -2.17 11.05 8.66
N TYR A 43 -3.45 10.82 8.33
CA TYR A 43 -3.92 10.80 6.95
C TYR A 43 -4.04 12.22 6.37
N LYS A 44 -2.89 12.83 6.05
CA LYS A 44 -2.77 13.85 5.00
C LYS A 44 -2.31 13.14 3.73
N GLY A 45 -3.13 12.20 3.24
CA GLY A 45 -2.77 11.29 2.16
C GLY A 45 -2.01 12.02 1.05
N GLY A 46 -0.84 11.49 0.66
CA GLY A 46 -0.23 11.91 -0.60
C GLY A 46 -1.26 11.73 -1.72
N TYR A 47 -1.12 12.50 -2.81
CA TYR A 47 -2.07 12.50 -3.92
C TYR A 47 -2.48 11.07 -4.26
N ILE A 48 -3.73 10.74 -3.93
CA ILE A 48 -4.34 9.53 -4.44
C ILE A 48 -4.45 9.80 -5.93
N ASP A 49 -3.84 8.92 -6.72
CA ASP A 49 -4.09 8.90 -8.16
C ASP A 49 -5.55 8.51 -8.38
N THR A 50 -6.43 9.51 -8.38
CA THR A 50 -7.86 9.39 -8.67
C THR A 50 -8.15 9.39 -10.16
N VAL A 51 -7.14 9.68 -10.99
CA VAL A 51 -7.24 9.77 -12.45
C VAL A 51 -6.91 8.42 -13.10
N GLY A 52 -6.00 7.64 -12.49
CA GLY A 52 -5.59 6.34 -13.00
C GLY A 52 -6.66 5.26 -12.85
N VAL A 53 -7.34 4.92 -13.94
CA VAL A 53 -8.14 3.69 -14.03
C VAL A 53 -7.18 2.50 -14.07
N LYS A 54 -6.95 1.86 -12.92
CA LYS A 54 -6.09 0.66 -12.80
C LYS A 54 -6.85 -0.65 -13.07
N GLY A 55 -7.96 -0.59 -13.80
CA GLY A 55 -8.71 -1.76 -14.24
C GLY A 55 -7.90 -2.52 -15.28
N ILE A 56 -7.81 -3.84 -15.12
CA ILE A 56 -7.18 -4.72 -16.10
C ILE A 56 -8.25 -5.71 -16.51
N LYS A 57 -8.56 -5.76 -17.80
CA LYS A 57 -9.37 -6.81 -18.38
C LYS A 57 -8.43 -7.91 -18.85
N PHE A 58 -8.67 -9.14 -18.42
CA PHE A 58 -7.99 -10.31 -18.96
C PHE A 58 -8.82 -10.82 -20.13
N ASP A 59 -8.19 -11.00 -21.28
CA ASP A 59 -8.82 -11.51 -22.51
C ASP A 59 -8.75 -13.05 -22.58
N ASP A 60 -8.82 -13.76 -21.45
CA ASP A 60 -8.95 -15.23 -21.52
C ASP A 60 -10.12 -15.62 -22.45
#